data_AF-A0A9D1F5S0-F1
#
_entry.id   AF-A0A9D1F5S0-F1
#
_cell.length_a   1.000
_cell.length_b   1.000
_cell.length_c   1.000
_cell.angle_alpha   90.00
_cell.angle_beta   90.00
_cell.angle_gamma   90.00
#
_symmetry.space_group_name_H-M   'P 1'
#
loop_
_entity.id
_entity.type
_entity.pdbx_description
1 polymer ?
#
loop_
_entity_poly.entity_id
_entity_poly.type
_entity_poly.pdbx_seq_one_letter_code
_entity_poly.pdbx_strand_id
1 'polypeptide(L)'
;MILNLISLLFGPNDVFMNILEIIFYILVIIGQWKMFEKAGESGWKALIPIYNLYILYKIVWDTKVFWVELGLILFSYLVPLIGIIGLIGLFLISIVLPFKVASAFGRGMGFGFGLLFLEPVFTIILGFGTSEYYGADE
;
A
#
# COMPACT_ATOMS: atom_id res chain seq x y z
N MET A 1 21.96 -22.07 20.13
CA MET A 1 20.95 -20.99 20.19
C MET A 1 20.95 -20.13 18.92
N ILE A 2 22.08 -19.53 18.52
CA ILE A 2 22.19 -18.70 17.30
C ILE A 2 21.90 -19.50 16.00
N LEU A 3 22.46 -20.71 15.85
CA LEU A 3 22.19 -21.54 14.66
C LEU A 3 20.71 -21.97 14.55
N ASN A 4 20.05 -22.21 15.69
CA ASN A 4 18.61 -22.53 15.72
C ASN A 4 17.74 -21.31 15.37
N LEU A 5 18.19 -20.09 15.72
CA LEU A 5 17.56 -18.84 15.31
C LEU A 5 17.73 -18.59 13.81
N ILE A 6 18.93 -18.86 13.25
CA ILE A 6 19.19 -18.75 11.81
C ILE A 6 18.34 -19.76 11.02
N SER A 7 18.24 -21.01 11.47
CA SER A 7 17.40 -22.02 10.81
C SER A 7 15.89 -21.74 10.90
N LEU A 8 15.47 -20.89 11.84
CA LEU A 8 14.08 -20.48 12.07
C LEU A 8 13.73 -19.18 11.32
N LEU A 9 14.73 -18.45 10.82
CA LEU A 9 14.59 -17.27 9.96
C LEU A 9 14.89 -17.56 8.48
N PHE A 10 15.70 -18.59 8.21
CA PHE A 10 16.19 -18.96 6.88
C PHE A 10 16.03 -20.46 6.59
N GLY A 11 15.03 -21.10 7.19
CA GLY A 11 14.66 -22.46 6.81
C GLY A 11 14.25 -22.52 5.34
N PRO A 12 14.27 -23.69 4.68
CA PRO A 12 13.89 -23.81 3.26
C PRO A 12 12.50 -23.25 2.94
N ASN A 13 11.54 -23.39 3.87
CA ASN A 13 10.22 -22.80 3.77
C ASN A 13 10.26 -21.27 3.89
N ASP A 14 11.07 -20.73 4.80
CA ASP A 14 11.23 -19.29 4.98
C ASP A 14 11.87 -18.66 3.74
N VAL A 15 12.90 -19.29 3.16
CA VAL A 15 13.54 -18.83 1.93
C VAL A 15 12.53 -18.78 0.77
N PHE A 16 11.71 -19.81 0.61
CA PHE A 16 10.65 -19.82 -0.40
C PHE A 16 9.63 -18.69 -0.20
N MET A 17 9.15 -18.48 1.02
CA MET A 17 8.18 -17.41 1.34
C MET A 17 8.79 -16.02 1.12
N ASN A 18 10.04 -15.79 1.54
CA ASN A 18 10.76 -14.54 1.30
C ASN A 18 10.90 -14.22 -0.20
N ILE A 19 11.17 -15.24 -1.05
CA ILE A 19 11.22 -15.05 -2.51
C ILE A 19 9.86 -14.62 -3.05
N LEU A 20 8.77 -15.25 -2.60
CA LEU A 20 7.41 -14.87 -3.02
C LEU A 20 7.08 -13.42 -2.60
N GLU A 21 7.42 -13.03 -1.38
CA GLU A 21 7.22 -11.66 -0.89
C GLU A 21 7.96 -10.63 -1.75
N ILE A 22 9.23 -10.89 -2.09
CA ILE A 22 10.01 -10.02 -2.98
C ILE A 22 9.36 -9.91 -4.36
N ILE A 23 8.88 -11.02 -4.93
CA ILE A 23 8.18 -11.02 -6.22
C ILE A 23 6.92 -10.14 -6.13
N PHE A 24 6.09 -10.34 -5.11
CA PHE A 24 4.88 -9.54 -4.93
C PHE A 24 5.18 -8.05 -4.72
N TYR A 25 6.21 -7.74 -3.95
CA TYR A 25 6.67 -6.36 -3.74
C TYR A 25 7.10 -5.70 -5.05
N ILE A 26 7.86 -6.40 -5.89
CA ILE A 26 8.26 -5.91 -7.22
C ILE A 26 7.04 -5.68 -8.12
N LEU A 27 6.06 -6.59 -8.11
CA LEU A 27 4.81 -6.42 -8.87
C LEU A 27 4.05 -5.17 -8.42
N VAL A 28 3.93 -4.95 -7.11
CA VAL A 28 3.30 -3.72 -6.58
C VAL A 28 4.03 -2.48 -7.08
N ILE A 29 5.36 -2.43 -6.97
CA ILE A 29 6.16 -1.29 -7.44
C ILE A 29 5.93 -1.02 -8.92
N ILE A 30 6.00 -2.04 -9.76
CA ILE A 30 5.87 -1.89 -11.22
C ILE A 30 4.45 -1.44 -11.60
N GLY A 31 3.43 -1.94 -10.90
CA GLY A 31 2.05 -1.49 -11.06
C GLY A 31 1.84 -0.04 -10.59
N GLN A 32 2.37 0.31 -9.41
CA GLN A 32 2.31 1.67 -8.86
C GLN A 32 3.06 2.67 -9.73
N TRP A 33 4.21 2.29 -10.31
CA TRP A 33 4.94 3.13 -11.25
C TRP A 33 4.03 3.58 -12.40
N LYS A 34 3.33 2.63 -13.03
CA LYS A 34 2.40 2.94 -14.13
C LYS A 34 1.17 3.70 -13.67
N MET A 35 0.66 3.38 -12.49
CA MET A 35 -0.44 4.13 -11.88
C MET A 35 -0.07 5.61 -11.64
N PHE A 36 1.14 5.89 -11.16
CA PHE A 36 1.64 7.25 -10.97
C PHE A 36 1.79 7.99 -12.30
N GLU A 37 2.35 7.34 -13.32
CA GLU A 37 2.45 7.92 -14.68
C GLU A 37 1.06 8.30 -15.24
N LYS A 38 0.04 7.45 -15.02
CA LYS A 38 -1.35 7.75 -15.39
C LYS A 38 -1.93 8.97 -14.68
N ALA A 39 -1.51 9.20 -13.43
CA ALA A 39 -1.93 10.35 -12.64
C ALA A 39 -1.07 11.62 -12.91
N GLY A 40 -0.15 11.57 -13.88
CA GLY A 40 0.75 12.69 -14.19
C GLY A 40 1.94 12.82 -13.24
N GLU A 41 2.15 11.84 -12.36
CA GLU A 41 3.29 11.78 -11.45
C GLU A 41 4.43 10.96 -12.06
N SER A 42 5.68 11.29 -11.72
CA SER A 42 6.82 10.51 -12.20
C SER A 42 6.85 9.12 -11.57
N GLY A 43 6.92 8.06 -12.38
CA GLY A 43 6.83 6.69 -11.87
C GLY A 43 7.93 6.26 -10.89
N TRP A 44 9.15 6.83 -10.98
CA TRP A 44 10.24 6.55 -10.02
C TRP A 44 9.88 6.85 -8.57
N LYS A 45 8.88 7.71 -8.33
CA LYS A 45 8.38 7.99 -6.99
C LYS A 45 7.84 6.75 -6.30
N ALA A 46 7.39 5.73 -7.05
CA ALA A 46 6.95 4.44 -6.52
C ALA A 46 8.08 3.64 -5.82
N LEU A 47 9.35 3.89 -6.19
CA LEU A 47 10.50 3.19 -5.61
C LEU A 47 10.91 3.71 -4.24
N ILE A 48 10.53 4.95 -3.90
CA ILE A 48 11.01 5.59 -2.68
C ILE A 48 10.04 5.27 -1.55
N PRO A 49 10.47 4.52 -0.52
CA PRO A 49 9.64 4.25 0.63
C PRO A 49 9.16 5.55 1.28
N ILE A 50 7.94 5.53 1.84
CA ILE A 50 7.24 6.69 2.44
C ILE A 50 6.80 7.73 1.40
N TYR A 51 7.68 8.14 0.49
CA TYR A 51 7.33 9.11 -0.54
C TYR A 51 6.32 8.54 -1.55
N ASN A 52 6.45 7.25 -1.91
CA ASN A 52 5.45 6.56 -2.71
C ASN A 52 4.05 6.65 -2.08
N LEU A 53 3.95 6.44 -0.77
CA LEU A 53 2.70 6.48 -0.02
C LEU A 53 2.15 7.91 0.03
N TYR A 54 2.99 8.92 0.25
CA TYR A 54 2.58 10.32 0.18
C TYR A 54 1.97 10.67 -1.19
N ILE A 55 2.63 10.24 -2.28
CA ILE A 55 2.12 10.46 -3.64
C ILE A 55 0.83 9.69 -3.89
N LEU A 56 0.72 8.46 -3.38
CA LEU A 56 -0.52 7.69 -3.45
C LEU A 56 -1.68 8.46 -2.80
N TYR A 57 -1.50 8.93 -1.56
CA TYR A 57 -2.51 9.76 -0.89
C TYR A 57 -2.84 11.03 -1.65
N LYS A 58 -1.83 11.70 -2.22
CA LYS A 58 -2.01 12.91 -3.03
C LYS A 58 -2.94 12.66 -4.23
N ILE A 59 -2.81 11.51 -4.91
CA ILE A 59 -3.57 11.24 -6.13
C ILE A 59 -4.93 10.56 -5.86
N VAL A 60 -5.07 9.78 -4.79
CA VAL A 60 -6.31 9.00 -4.55
C VAL A 60 -7.20 9.51 -3.42
N TRP A 61 -6.69 10.37 -2.53
CA TRP A 61 -7.44 10.74 -1.32
C TRP A 61 -7.17 12.17 -0.84
N ASP A 62 -6.34 12.38 0.20
CA ASP A 62 -5.87 13.69 0.65
C ASP A 62 -4.52 13.49 1.37
N THR A 63 -3.55 14.35 1.09
CA THR A 63 -2.26 14.39 1.79
C THR A 63 -2.37 14.57 3.32
N LYS A 64 -3.47 15.12 3.84
CA LYS A 64 -3.74 15.18 5.29
C LYS A 64 -3.85 13.79 5.90
N VAL A 65 -4.41 12.82 5.18
CA VAL A 65 -4.55 11.44 5.67
C VAL A 65 -3.18 10.79 5.85
N PHE A 66 -2.22 11.06 4.97
CA PHE A 66 -0.83 10.64 5.15
C PHE A 66 -0.23 11.16 6.47
N TRP A 67 -0.42 12.45 6.77
CA TRP A 67 0.09 13.04 8.01
C TRP A 67 -0.61 12.49 9.25
N VAL A 68 -1.91 12.20 9.16
CA VAL A 68 -2.66 11.49 10.20
C VAL A 68 -2.08 10.09 10.40
N GLU A 69 -1.91 9.30 9.35
CA GLU A 69 -1.35 7.94 9.42
C GLU A 69 0.05 7.95 10.04
N LEU A 70 0.93 8.85 9.59
CA LEU A 70 2.27 9.01 10.14
C LEU A 70 2.22 9.38 11.63
N GLY A 71 1.33 10.29 12.02
CA GLY A 71 1.10 10.64 13.42
C GLY A 71 0.64 9.43 14.23
N LEU A 72 -0.37 8.69 13.76
CA LEU A 72 -0.87 7.50 14.44
C LEU A 72 0.25 6.46 14.66
N ILE A 73 1.09 6.22 13.65
CA ILE A 73 2.25 5.33 13.79
C ILE A 73 3.19 5.84 14.89
N LEU A 74 3.62 7.09 14.84
CA LEU A 74 4.60 7.63 15.79
C LEU A 74 4.07 7.69 17.25
N PHE A 75 2.82 8.10 17.44
CA PHE A 75 2.22 8.27 18.76
C PHE A 75 1.69 6.96 19.37
N SER A 76 1.38 5.95 18.55
CA SER A 76 0.87 4.66 19.04
C SER A 76 1.82 3.94 19.99
N TYR A 77 3.12 4.20 19.89
CA TYR A 77 4.15 3.59 20.75
C TYR A 77 4.36 4.30 22.09
N LEU A 78 3.77 5.49 22.30
CA LEU A 78 4.06 6.30 23.48
C LEU A 78 3.15 6.01 24.67
N VAL A 79 1.88 5.67 24.43
CA VAL A 79 0.88 5.47 25.49
C VAL A 79 -0.03 4.29 25.14
N PRO A 80 -0.14 3.24 25.99
CA PRO A 80 -0.87 2.01 25.64
C PRO A 80 -2.33 2.22 25.20
N LEU A 81 -3.08 3.09 25.87
CA LEU A 81 -4.48 3.35 25.54
C LEU A 81 -4.64 4.14 24.22
N ILE A 82 -3.71 5.06 23.94
CA ILE A 82 -3.63 5.79 22.66
C ILE A 82 -3.18 4.84 21.55
N GLY A 83 -2.32 3.86 21.88
CA GLY A 83 -1.90 2.80 20.97
C GLY A 83 -3.08 2.04 20.36
N ILE A 84 -4.07 1.65 21.17
CA ILE A 84 -5.27 0.95 20.67
C ILE A 84 -6.05 1.82 19.69
N ILE A 85 -6.26 3.10 20.01
CA ILE A 85 -6.96 4.05 19.12
C ILE A 85 -6.18 4.22 17.81
N GLY A 86 -4.85 4.32 17.89
CA GLY A 86 -3.97 4.39 16.74
C GLY A 86 -4.09 3.16 15.84
N LEU A 87 -4.05 1.96 16.41
CA LEU A 87 -4.21 0.71 15.66
C LEU A 87 -5.57 0.61 14.96
N ILE A 88 -6.65 1.03 15.62
CA ILE A 88 -7.97 1.09 14.99
C ILE A 88 -7.96 2.09 13.81
N GLY A 89 -7.38 3.27 14.00
CA GLY A 89 -7.27 4.26 12.92
C GLY A 89 -6.47 3.76 11.71
N LEU A 90 -5.32 3.12 11.96
CA LEU A 90 -4.49 2.51 10.93
C LEU A 90 -5.23 1.39 10.19
N PHE A 91 -5.98 0.56 10.92
CA PHE A 91 -6.82 -0.47 10.33
C PHE A 91 -7.91 0.12 9.44
N LEU A 92 -8.60 1.18 9.88
CA LEU A 92 -9.62 1.83 9.05
C LEU A 92 -9.02 2.43 7.77
N ILE A 93 -7.86 3.07 7.87
CA ILE A 93 -7.15 3.63 6.71
C ILE A 93 -6.77 2.51 5.72
N SER A 94 -6.24 1.38 6.20
CA SER A 94 -5.85 0.26 5.34
C SER A 94 -7.05 -0.41 4.64
N ILE A 95 -8.23 -0.38 5.24
CA ILE A 95 -9.46 -0.83 4.58
C ILE A 95 -9.94 0.18 3.54
N VAL A 96 -9.91 1.49 3.82
CA VAL A 96 -10.48 2.53 2.93
C VAL A 96 -9.59 2.86 1.75
N LEU A 97 -8.27 2.88 1.93
CA LEU A 97 -7.31 3.28 0.88
C LEU A 97 -7.48 2.49 -0.44
N PRO A 98 -7.65 1.15 -0.45
CA PRO A 98 -7.95 0.39 -1.66
C PRO A 98 -9.19 0.85 -2.41
N PHE A 99 -10.25 1.27 -1.70
CA PHE A 99 -11.47 1.78 -2.34
C PHE A 99 -11.27 3.19 -2.89
N LYS A 100 -10.48 4.02 -2.22
CA LYS A 100 -10.07 5.33 -2.76
C LYS A 100 -9.23 5.19 -4.02
N VAL A 101 -8.31 4.23 -4.05
CA VAL A 101 -7.57 3.86 -5.27
C VAL A 101 -8.52 3.39 -6.38
N ALA A 102 -9.47 2.50 -6.07
CA ALA A 102 -10.44 2.05 -7.06
C ALA A 102 -11.29 3.23 -7.61
N SER A 103 -11.81 4.09 -6.72
CA SER A 103 -12.64 5.23 -7.05
C SER A 103 -11.92 6.23 -7.95
N ALA A 104 -10.67 6.57 -7.61
CA ALA A 104 -9.85 7.52 -8.38
C ALA A 104 -9.53 7.07 -9.81
N PHE A 105 -9.74 5.79 -10.11
CA PHE A 105 -9.57 5.19 -11.44
C PHE A 105 -10.89 4.69 -12.05
N GLY A 106 -12.03 5.17 -11.53
CA GLY A 106 -13.36 4.88 -12.06
C GLY A 106 -13.78 3.41 -11.90
N ARG A 107 -13.21 2.70 -10.91
CA ARG A 107 -13.52 1.29 -10.63
C ARG A 107 -14.47 1.17 -9.44
N GLY A 108 -15.39 0.20 -9.52
CA GLY A 108 -16.38 -0.05 -8.48
C GLY A 108 -15.85 -0.84 -7.27
N MET A 109 -16.71 -1.05 -6.27
CA MET A 109 -16.38 -1.71 -5.00
C MET A 109 -15.73 -3.10 -5.15
N GLY A 110 -16.15 -3.90 -6.14
CA GLY A 110 -15.55 -5.21 -6.39
C GLY A 110 -14.05 -5.12 -6.71
N PHE A 111 -13.62 -4.07 -7.39
CA PHE A 111 -12.20 -3.81 -7.64
C PHE A 111 -11.48 -3.35 -6.37
N GLY A 112 -12.14 -2.55 -5.52
CA GLY A 112 -11.64 -2.18 -4.20
C GLY A 112 -11.38 -3.38 -3.29
N PHE A 113 -12.29 -4.36 -3.26
CA PHE A 113 -12.05 -5.63 -2.57
C PHE A 113 -10.92 -6.44 -3.20
N GLY A 114 -10.80 -6.41 -4.53
CA GLY A 114 -9.66 -6.99 -5.23
C GLY A 114 -8.33 -6.38 -4.80
N LEU A 115 -8.25 -5.06 -4.69
CA LEU A 115 -7.09 -4.37 -4.15
C LEU A 115 -6.85 -4.70 -2.67
N LEU A 116 -7.92 -4.82 -1.87
CA LEU A 116 -7.80 -5.13 -0.43
C LEU A 116 -7.23 -6.52 -0.16
N PHE A 117 -7.67 -7.54 -0.90
CA PHE A 117 -7.26 -8.93 -0.66
C PHE A 117 -6.14 -9.42 -1.57
N LEU A 118 -5.97 -8.79 -2.74
CA LEU A 118 -5.06 -9.21 -3.81
C LEU A 118 -4.34 -7.99 -4.43
N GLU A 119 -3.84 -7.09 -3.58
CA GLU A 119 -3.19 -5.83 -3.97
C GLU A 119 -2.18 -5.98 -5.12
N PRO A 120 -1.21 -6.91 -5.09
CA PRO A 120 -0.18 -6.96 -6.14
C PRO A 120 -0.76 -7.18 -7.54
N VAL A 121 -1.79 -8.02 -7.64
CA VAL A 121 -2.44 -8.36 -8.91
C VAL A 121 -3.30 -7.18 -9.39
N PHE A 122 -4.12 -6.63 -8.50
CA PHE A 122 -5.04 -5.55 -8.88
C PHE A 122 -4.32 -4.23 -9.15
N THR A 123 -3.21 -3.95 -8.48
CA THR A 123 -2.36 -2.79 -8.75
C THR A 123 -1.67 -2.90 -10.11
N ILE A 124 -1.24 -4.10 -10.53
CA ILE A 124 -0.75 -4.33 -11.90
C ILE A 124 -1.87 -4.13 -12.93
N ILE A 125 -3.07 -4.69 -12.70
CA ILE A 125 -4.22 -4.50 -13.58
C ILE A 125 -4.56 -3.01 -13.70
N LEU A 126 -4.49 -2.26 -12.60
CA LEU A 126 -4.76 -0.83 -12.60
C LEU A 126 -3.69 -0.06 -13.36
N GLY A 127 -2.40 -0.35 -13.11
CA GLY A 127 -1.26 0.30 -13.73
C GLY A 127 -1.15 0.04 -15.24
N PHE A 128 -1.25 -1.21 -15.68
CA PHE A 128 -1.07 -1.59 -17.09
C PHE A 128 -2.37 -1.74 -17.88
N GLY A 129 -3.50 -1.89 -17.20
CA GLY A 129 -4.80 -2.00 -17.87
C GLY A 129 -5.26 -0.69 -18.48
N THR A 130 -6.47 -0.69 -19.04
CA THR A 130 -7.05 0.47 -19.74
C THR A 130 -7.68 1.52 -18.81
N SER A 131 -7.56 1.37 -17.48
CA SER A 131 -8.11 2.35 -16.53
C SER A 131 -7.46 3.72 -16.72
N GLU A 132 -8.28 4.76 -16.79
CA GLU A 132 -7.87 6.16 -16.76
C GLU A 132 -7.94 6.71 -15.33
N TYR A 133 -7.17 7.76 -15.06
CA TYR A 133 -7.16 8.45 -13.78
C TYR A 133 -8.14 9.63 -13.81
N TYR A 134 -9.07 9.66 -12.85
CA TYR A 134 -10.11 10.69 -12.72
C TYR A 134 -9.85 11.66 -11.55
N GLY A 135 -8.93 11.33 -10.65
CA GLY A 135 -8.67 12.11 -9.44
C GLY A 135 -9.38 11.58 -8.20
N ALA A 136 -8.98 12.08 -7.04
CA ALA A 136 -9.63 11.77 -5.77
C ALA A 136 -11.11 12.22 -5.80
N ASP A 137 -11.99 11.33 -5.37
CA ASP A 137 -13.41 11.61 -5.17
C ASP A 137 -13.62 12.50 -3.93
N GLU A 138 -14.30 13.64 -4.11
CA GLU A 138 -14.66 14.59 -3.05
C GLU A 138 -15.48 13.95 -1.92
#